data_AF-A0A956DVE1-F1
#
_entry.id   AF-A0A956DVE1-F1
#
_cell.length_a   1.000
_cell.length_b   1.000
_cell.length_c   1.000
_cell.angle_alpha   90.00
_cell.angle_beta   90.00
_cell.angle_gamma   90.00
#
_symmetry.space_group_name_H-M   'P 1'
#
loop_
_entity.id
_entity.type
_entity.pdbx_description
1 polymer ?
#
loop_
_entity_poly.entity_id
_entity_poly.type
_entity_poly.pdbx_seq_one_letter_code
_entity_poly.pdbx_strand_id
1 'polypeptide(L)'
;MLSKRGLGVLVAVAGLLLGCGSQSENFDDRDWTKENGLQTAPYREVESLFAGDQSDADQFRFALNGVRHDLTMGADAAPDTRCTCLDVAIGPSTDPRFVWAGKRPRVSGKDLVVAVRTDGAKCPGGPDKRRPSIQAVETRGDDVTIVIEELSFDRPEAMGAIIVKPGQNGRLYVRGAKSRAPRTDLTDDKPIYAATVAGTNICRVQTDLRQHHQQVRAGRRF
;
A
#
# COMPACT_ATOMS: atom_id res chain seq x y z
N MET A 1 27.65 -28.29 -59.58
CA MET A 1 26.43 -29.11 -59.60
C MET A 1 25.40 -28.39 -58.73
N LEU A 2 24.45 -27.63 -59.30
CA LEU A 2 23.08 -28.07 -59.65
C LEU A 2 22.43 -28.88 -58.50
N SER A 3 21.20 -28.65 -58.02
CA SER A 3 20.07 -27.88 -58.55
C SER A 3 18.81 -28.20 -57.70
N LYS A 4 17.94 -27.18 -57.47
CA LYS A 4 16.45 -27.26 -57.33
C LYS A 4 15.87 -28.07 -56.15
N ARG A 5 14.63 -27.90 -55.67
CA ARG A 5 13.52 -26.92 -55.65
C ARG A 5 12.41 -27.63 -54.82
N GLY A 6 11.47 -26.87 -54.26
CA GLY A 6 10.12 -27.36 -53.89
C GLY A 6 9.76 -26.95 -52.47
N LEU A 7 8.93 -25.94 -52.20
CA LEU A 7 7.55 -25.62 -52.64
C LEU A 7 6.49 -26.53 -52.00
N GLY A 8 5.57 -25.92 -51.26
CA GLY A 8 4.30 -26.49 -50.77
C GLY A 8 4.31 -26.78 -49.26
N VAL A 9 3.29 -26.50 -48.46
CA VAL A 9 1.87 -26.28 -48.76
C VAL A 9 1.26 -25.37 -47.67
N LEU A 10 0.44 -24.42 -48.12
CA LEU A 10 -0.53 -23.65 -47.33
C LEU A 10 -1.47 -24.58 -46.55
N VAL A 11 -1.65 -24.33 -45.26
CA VAL A 11 -2.88 -24.72 -44.56
C VAL A 11 -3.45 -23.48 -43.89
N ALA A 12 -4.45 -22.91 -44.56
CA ALA A 12 -5.37 -21.94 -44.00
C ALA A 12 -6.37 -22.70 -43.13
N VAL A 13 -6.43 -22.38 -41.83
CA VAL A 13 -7.56 -22.75 -40.97
C VAL A 13 -8.29 -21.47 -40.62
N ALA A 14 -9.29 -21.16 -41.45
CA ALA A 14 -10.36 -20.24 -41.14
C ALA A 14 -11.28 -20.92 -40.10
N GLY A 15 -11.09 -20.59 -38.83
CA GLY A 15 -11.94 -21.01 -37.72
C GLY A 15 -12.77 -19.83 -37.23
N LEU A 16 -13.98 -19.71 -37.78
CA LEU A 16 -15.07 -18.87 -37.27
C LEU A 16 -15.39 -19.26 -35.82
N LEU A 17 -15.13 -18.35 -34.87
CA LEU A 17 -15.86 -18.29 -33.61
C LEU A 17 -16.35 -16.86 -33.41
N LEU A 18 -17.57 -16.63 -33.90
CA LEU A 18 -18.47 -15.57 -33.47
C LEU A 18 -18.84 -15.84 -32.00
N GLY A 19 -18.00 -15.38 -31.07
CA GLY A 19 -18.25 -15.42 -29.63
C GLY A 19 -18.61 -14.04 -29.12
N CYS A 20 -19.88 -13.88 -28.73
CA CYS A 20 -20.52 -12.81 -27.97
C CYS A 20 -19.75 -11.47 -27.83
N GLY A 21 -20.24 -10.47 -28.57
CA GLY A 21 -20.03 -9.07 -28.23
C GLY A 21 -20.50 -8.81 -26.80
N SER A 22 -19.55 -8.60 -25.90
CA SER A 22 -19.76 -7.89 -24.65
C SER A 22 -20.08 -6.45 -25.02
N GLN A 23 -21.37 -6.18 -25.22
CA GLN A 23 -21.92 -4.84 -25.27
C GLN A 23 -21.54 -4.18 -23.94
N SER A 24 -20.52 -3.33 -23.95
CA SER A 24 -20.22 -2.47 -22.81
C SER A 24 -21.42 -1.55 -22.67
N GLU A 25 -22.29 -1.84 -21.72
CA GLU A 25 -23.23 -0.85 -21.26
C GLU A 25 -22.38 0.34 -20.82
N ASN A 26 -22.53 1.45 -21.54
CA ASN A 26 -22.10 2.75 -21.07
C ASN A 26 -22.74 2.91 -19.70
N PHE A 27 -21.95 2.69 -18.64
CA PHE A 27 -22.31 3.17 -17.32
C PHE A 27 -22.36 4.67 -17.48
N ASP A 28 -23.57 5.18 -17.69
CA ASP A 28 -23.89 6.59 -17.69
C ASP A 28 -23.50 7.05 -16.28
N ASP A 29 -22.30 7.62 -16.17
CA ASP A 29 -21.71 8.22 -14.98
C ASP A 29 -22.44 9.54 -14.69
N ARG A 30 -23.77 9.43 -14.65
CA ARG A 30 -24.70 10.52 -14.43
C ARG A 30 -24.96 10.59 -12.95
N ASP A 31 -24.46 11.70 -12.42
CA ASP A 31 -25.10 12.45 -11.36
C ASP A 31 -25.18 11.67 -10.04
N TRP A 32 -24.09 11.75 -9.29
CA TRP A 32 -24.11 11.77 -7.82
C TRP A 32 -24.80 13.06 -7.30
N THR A 33 -25.30 13.87 -8.23
CA THR A 33 -26.05 15.10 -8.07
C THR A 33 -27.42 14.96 -8.71
N LYS A 34 -28.36 14.34 -7.97
CA LYS A 34 -29.76 14.78 -7.95
C LYS A 34 -30.46 14.20 -6.74
N GLU A 35 -30.48 15.02 -5.69
CA GLU A 35 -31.57 15.12 -4.74
C GLU A 35 -32.90 15.05 -5.50
N ASN A 36 -33.52 13.88 -5.57
CA ASN A 36 -34.88 13.73 -6.06
C ASN A 36 -35.67 12.94 -5.03
N GLY A 37 -36.40 13.67 -4.20
CA GLY A 37 -37.47 13.14 -3.36
C GLY A 37 -37.01 12.62 -2.01
N LEU A 38 -36.81 13.53 -1.06
CA LEU A 38 -37.01 13.25 0.36
C LEU A 38 -38.47 12.79 0.56
N GLN A 39 -38.72 11.49 0.38
CA GLN A 39 -39.82 10.85 1.07
C GLN A 39 -39.48 10.90 2.55
N THR A 40 -40.15 11.79 3.28
CA THR A 40 -40.20 11.78 4.74
C THR A 40 -40.85 10.48 5.20
N ALA A 41 -40.05 9.41 5.26
CA ALA A 41 -40.39 8.26 6.07
C ALA A 41 -40.55 8.74 7.52
N PRO A 42 -41.53 8.22 8.28
CA PRO A 42 -41.67 8.55 9.69
C PRO A 42 -40.35 8.27 10.39
N TYR A 43 -39.86 9.30 11.08
CA TYR A 43 -38.65 9.27 11.89
C TYR A 43 -38.70 8.01 12.78
N ARG A 44 -37.94 6.97 12.41
CA ARG A 44 -37.66 5.88 13.33
C ARG A 44 -36.81 6.49 14.42
N GLU A 45 -37.38 6.64 15.62
CA GLU A 45 -36.57 6.82 16.81
C GLU A 45 -35.55 5.69 16.81
N VAL A 46 -34.28 6.08 16.67
CA VAL A 46 -33.15 5.18 16.75
C VAL A 46 -33.11 4.78 18.21
N GLU A 47 -33.80 3.68 18.56
CA GLU A 47 -33.64 3.05 19.87
C GLU A 47 -32.15 2.91 20.12
N SER A 48 -31.71 3.47 21.24
CA SER A 48 -30.30 3.63 21.57
C SER A 48 -29.63 2.26 21.70
N LEU A 49 -29.03 1.78 20.62
CA LEU A 49 -28.13 0.62 20.59
C LEU A 49 -26.83 0.85 21.39
N PHE A 50 -26.70 2.00 22.06
CA PHE A 50 -25.55 2.38 22.88
C PHE A 50 -25.73 2.09 24.37
N ALA A 51 -26.43 1.00 24.73
CA ALA A 51 -26.21 0.33 26.02
C ALA A 51 -24.90 -0.48 26.02
N GLY A 52 -23.88 0.02 25.31
CA GLY A 52 -22.58 -0.59 25.15
C GLY A 52 -21.67 -0.23 26.32
N ASP A 53 -21.03 -1.25 26.85
CA ASP A 53 -20.00 -1.23 27.90
C ASP A 53 -19.02 -0.04 27.75
N GLN A 54 -18.63 0.59 28.86
CA GLN A 54 -17.79 1.80 28.88
C GLN A 54 -16.41 1.62 28.21
N SER A 55 -16.03 0.38 27.85
CA SER A 55 -14.79 0.06 27.15
C SER A 55 -14.69 0.63 25.73
N ASP A 56 -15.80 0.96 25.07
CA ASP A 56 -15.77 1.47 23.68
C ASP A 56 -15.50 2.98 23.60
N ALA A 57 -15.80 3.74 24.66
CA ALA A 57 -15.54 5.18 24.69
C ALA A 57 -14.02 5.51 24.60
N ASP A 58 -13.17 4.60 25.07
CA ASP A 58 -11.72 4.75 24.98
C ASP A 58 -11.17 4.49 23.57
N GLN A 59 -11.85 3.71 22.72
CA GLN A 59 -11.41 3.50 21.33
C GLN A 59 -11.45 4.80 20.51
N PHE A 60 -12.43 5.68 20.76
CA PHE A 60 -12.54 6.98 20.09
C PHE A 60 -11.46 8.00 20.52
N ARG A 61 -10.62 7.67 21.53
CA ARG A 61 -9.52 8.54 21.96
C ARG A 61 -8.27 8.38 21.10
N PHE A 62 -8.20 7.34 20.27
CA PHE A 62 -7.07 7.06 19.38
C PHE A 62 -7.44 7.33 17.92
N ALA A 63 -6.45 7.72 17.12
CA ALA A 63 -6.67 7.87 15.69
C ALA A 63 -6.95 6.52 15.03
N LEU A 64 -7.80 6.59 14.00
CA LEU A 64 -8.14 5.45 13.16
C LEU A 64 -6.92 4.97 12.37
N ASN A 65 -6.82 3.65 12.23
CA ASN A 65 -5.83 3.00 11.40
C ASN A 65 -6.19 3.21 9.92
N GLY A 66 -5.17 3.49 9.11
CA GLY A 66 -5.32 3.76 7.69
C GLY A 66 -4.36 4.80 7.16
N VAL A 67 -4.60 5.19 5.92
CA VAL A 67 -3.80 6.16 5.16
C VAL A 67 -4.00 7.58 5.72
N ARG A 68 -2.92 8.37 5.75
CA ARG A 68 -2.87 9.73 6.30
C ARG A 68 -2.22 10.69 5.31
N HIS A 69 -2.97 11.73 4.94
CA HIS A 69 -2.49 12.83 4.10
C HIS A 69 -1.76 13.93 4.89
N ASP A 70 -2.00 14.00 6.20
CA ASP A 70 -1.42 14.99 7.10
C ASP A 70 -0.11 14.52 7.74
N LEU A 71 0.44 13.39 7.29
CA LEU A 71 1.63 12.76 7.84
C LEU A 71 2.68 12.59 6.75
N THR A 72 3.89 13.06 7.03
CA THR A 72 5.06 12.92 6.15
C THR A 72 6.30 12.54 6.96
N MET A 73 7.34 12.10 6.25
CA MET A 73 8.67 11.94 6.82
C MET A 73 9.44 13.26 6.70
N GLY A 74 10.17 13.66 7.74
CA GLY A 74 11.04 14.84 7.68
C GLY A 74 12.10 14.71 6.58
N ALA A 75 12.50 15.83 5.96
CA ALA A 75 13.41 15.84 4.81
C ALA A 75 14.82 15.31 5.12
N ASP A 76 15.30 15.46 6.35
CA ASP A 76 16.61 14.98 6.79
C ASP A 76 16.53 13.73 7.68
N ALA A 77 15.33 13.18 7.85
CA ALA A 77 15.12 11.99 8.66
C ALA A 77 15.83 10.77 8.03
N ALA A 78 16.48 9.98 8.87
CA ALA A 78 17.06 8.71 8.46
C ALA A 78 15.95 7.64 8.32
N PRO A 79 15.83 6.96 7.17
CA PRO A 79 14.88 5.86 7.01
C PRO A 79 15.33 4.63 7.78
N ASP A 80 14.38 3.76 8.15
CA ASP A 80 14.69 2.44 8.71
C ASP A 80 15.13 1.45 7.63
N THR A 81 14.58 1.61 6.42
CA THR A 81 14.98 0.83 5.24
C THR A 81 14.74 1.62 3.96
N ARG A 82 15.39 1.17 2.88
CA ARG A 82 15.19 1.68 1.53
C ARG A 82 14.65 0.57 0.62
N CYS A 83 13.48 0.81 0.06
CA CYS A 83 12.79 -0.08 -0.86
C CYS A 83 12.97 0.43 -2.29
N THR A 84 14.05 -0.02 -2.96
CA THR A 84 14.48 0.49 -4.27
C THR A 84 14.82 1.98 -4.22
N CYS A 85 13.83 2.86 -4.34
CA CYS A 85 13.95 4.33 -4.32
C CYS A 85 12.99 4.98 -3.32
N LEU A 86 12.33 4.17 -2.48
CA LEU A 86 11.41 4.63 -1.46
C LEU A 86 12.08 4.48 -0.09
N ASP A 87 12.30 5.61 0.58
CA ASP A 87 12.70 5.65 1.97
C ASP A 87 11.49 5.36 2.84
N VAL A 88 11.62 4.44 3.79
CA VAL A 88 10.53 4.03 4.69
C VAL A 88 10.99 4.18 6.13
N ALA A 89 10.19 4.87 6.94
CA ALA A 89 10.40 5.00 8.38
C ALA A 89 9.16 4.53 9.15
N ILE A 90 9.39 3.89 10.28
CA ILE A 90 8.39 3.27 11.14
C ILE A 90 8.72 3.58 12.58
N GLY A 91 7.71 3.95 13.36
CA GLY A 91 7.91 4.23 14.76
C GLY A 91 6.63 4.56 15.49
N PRO A 92 6.72 4.96 16.77
CA PRO A 92 5.60 5.55 17.47
C PRO A 92 5.22 6.89 16.85
N SER A 93 3.98 7.36 17.06
CA SER A 93 3.57 8.70 16.55
C SER A 93 4.42 9.84 17.11
N THR A 94 5.09 9.61 18.24
CA THR A 94 5.98 10.57 18.89
C THR A 94 7.38 10.65 18.31
N ASP A 95 7.72 9.80 17.35
CA ASP A 95 9.04 9.79 16.71
C ASP A 95 9.31 11.11 15.97
N PRO A 96 10.45 11.79 16.23
CA PRO A 96 10.76 13.08 15.61
C PRO A 96 10.96 13.02 14.09
N ARG A 97 11.11 11.82 13.50
CA ARG A 97 11.18 11.65 12.04
C ARG A 97 9.84 11.93 11.35
N PHE A 98 8.73 11.90 12.09
CA PHE A 98 7.40 12.12 11.55
C PHE A 98 6.96 13.58 11.71
N VAL A 99 6.53 14.17 10.60
CA VAL A 99 6.00 15.52 10.54
C VAL A 99 4.50 15.44 10.31
N TRP A 100 3.74 16.09 11.18
CA TRP A 100 2.29 16.20 11.08
C TRP A 100 1.92 17.60 10.62
N ALA A 101 1.12 17.72 9.55
CA ALA A 101 0.62 19.01 9.07
C ALA A 101 -0.34 19.66 10.07
N GLY A 102 -1.02 18.85 10.89
CA GLY A 102 -1.90 19.29 11.96
C GLY A 102 -1.45 18.85 13.35
N LYS A 103 -2.40 18.84 14.29
CA LYS A 103 -2.16 18.29 15.63
C LYS A 103 -1.89 16.80 15.52
N ARG A 104 -0.72 16.36 15.99
CA ARG A 104 -0.39 14.94 16.11
C ARG A 104 -1.50 14.18 16.86
N PRO A 105 -2.09 13.13 16.26
CA PRO A 105 -3.08 12.32 16.93
C PRO A 105 -2.48 11.48 18.06
N ARG A 106 -3.31 11.12 19.04
CA ARG A 106 -2.98 10.03 19.97
C ARG A 106 -3.10 8.72 19.21
N VAL A 107 -2.07 7.88 19.30
CA VAL A 107 -2.00 6.57 18.64
C VAL A 107 -1.82 5.52 19.72
N SER A 108 -2.50 4.38 19.61
CA SER A 108 -2.42 3.31 20.60
C SER A 108 -1.01 2.70 20.61
N GLY A 109 -0.58 2.14 21.74
CA GLY A 109 0.69 1.40 21.82
C GLY A 109 0.72 0.11 20.99
N LYS A 110 -0.45 -0.33 20.51
CA LYS A 110 -0.62 -1.46 19.58
C LYS A 110 -0.45 -1.07 18.12
N ASP A 111 -0.44 0.22 17.83
CA ASP A 111 -0.32 0.74 16.48
C ASP A 111 1.08 1.33 16.24
N LEU A 112 1.44 1.48 14.98
CA LEU A 112 2.67 2.07 14.49
C LEU A 112 2.34 3.13 13.45
N VAL A 113 3.21 4.11 13.34
CA VAL A 113 3.19 5.10 12.27
C VAL A 113 4.21 4.69 11.22
N VAL A 114 3.78 4.72 9.96
CA VAL A 114 4.65 4.52 8.80
C VAL A 114 4.63 5.80 7.99
N ALA A 115 5.80 6.28 7.60
CA ALA A 115 5.92 7.33 6.59
C ALA A 115 6.85 6.87 5.47
N VAL A 116 6.57 7.32 4.27
CA VAL A 116 7.37 7.08 3.08
C VAL A 116 7.82 8.41 2.48
N ARG A 117 8.95 8.40 1.78
CA ARG A 117 9.33 9.50 0.88
C ARG A 117 10.14 8.95 -0.29
N THR A 118 10.22 9.74 -1.35
CA THR A 118 11.29 9.59 -2.32
C THR A 118 12.51 10.34 -1.81
N ASP A 119 13.69 9.77 -1.99
CA ASP A 119 14.98 10.42 -1.69
C ASP A 119 15.40 11.41 -2.80
N GLY A 120 14.48 11.74 -3.72
CA GLY A 120 14.79 12.46 -4.96
C GLY A 120 15.68 11.66 -5.93
N ALA A 121 16.09 10.43 -5.60
CA ALA A 121 16.85 9.59 -6.51
C ALA A 121 15.93 9.01 -7.59
N LYS A 122 16.49 8.84 -8.79
CA LYS A 122 15.76 8.25 -9.91
C LYS A 122 15.43 6.80 -9.58
N CYS A 123 14.15 6.50 -9.39
CA CYS A 123 13.68 5.12 -9.37
C CYS A 123 14.04 4.45 -10.72
N PRO A 124 14.74 3.30 -10.71
CA PRO A 124 15.06 2.58 -11.94
C PRO A 124 13.81 2.33 -12.78
N GLY A 125 13.86 2.70 -14.06
CA GLY A 125 12.78 2.44 -15.03
C GLY A 125 11.53 3.31 -14.92
N GLY A 126 11.55 4.40 -14.15
CA GLY A 126 10.44 5.36 -14.05
C GLY A 126 10.79 6.76 -14.56
N PRO A 127 9.79 7.65 -14.72
CA PRO A 127 10.03 9.04 -15.09
C PRO A 127 10.78 9.80 -13.99
N ASP A 128 11.44 10.89 -14.35
CA ASP A 128 12.28 11.69 -13.43
C ASP A 128 11.49 12.33 -12.25
N LYS A 129 10.16 12.35 -12.31
CA LYS A 129 9.28 12.94 -11.30
C LYS A 129 8.15 11.99 -10.91
N ARG A 130 8.50 10.86 -10.29
CA ARG A 130 7.49 9.94 -9.73
C ARG A 130 6.86 10.54 -8.48
N ARG A 131 5.56 10.30 -8.30
CA ARG A 131 4.79 10.72 -7.12
C ARG A 131 4.21 9.48 -6.44
N PRO A 132 4.99 8.76 -5.63
CA PRO A 132 4.44 7.63 -4.90
C PRO A 132 3.45 8.12 -3.86
N SER A 133 2.36 7.39 -3.69
CA SER A 133 1.38 7.65 -2.66
C SER A 133 0.95 6.34 -2.04
N ILE A 134 0.73 6.33 -0.73
CA ILE A 134 0.10 5.19 -0.07
C ILE A 134 -1.35 5.14 -0.52
N GLN A 135 -1.69 4.06 -1.23
CA GLN A 135 -3.04 3.78 -1.72
C GLN A 135 -3.87 3.10 -0.61
N ALA A 136 -3.27 2.12 0.06
CA ALA A 136 -3.97 1.29 1.03
C ALA A 136 -3.03 0.69 2.06
N VAL A 137 -3.62 0.30 3.19
CA VAL A 137 -3.02 -0.57 4.20
C VAL A 137 -3.83 -1.85 4.21
N GLU A 138 -3.21 -2.97 3.87
CA GLU A 138 -3.83 -4.29 3.85
C GLU A 138 -3.31 -5.12 5.01
N THR A 139 -4.20 -5.83 5.71
CA THR A 139 -3.84 -6.78 6.75
C THR A 139 -4.25 -8.18 6.30
N ARG A 140 -3.35 -9.16 6.44
CA ARG A 140 -3.65 -10.57 6.17
C ARG A 140 -3.01 -11.44 7.24
N GLY A 141 -3.83 -12.00 8.12
CA GLY A 141 -3.33 -12.68 9.32
C GLY A 141 -2.54 -11.68 10.17
N ASP A 142 -1.31 -12.04 10.52
CA ASP A 142 -0.40 -11.19 11.29
C ASP A 142 0.39 -10.19 10.43
N ASP A 143 0.35 -10.34 9.10
CA ASP A 143 1.10 -9.50 8.17
C ASP A 143 0.35 -8.20 7.84
N VAL A 144 1.12 -7.12 7.67
CA VAL A 144 0.63 -5.82 7.21
C VAL A 144 1.36 -5.45 5.93
N THR A 145 0.64 -4.93 4.94
CA THR A 145 1.19 -4.51 3.65
C THR A 145 0.77 -3.07 3.35
N ILE A 146 1.75 -2.21 3.13
CA ILE A 146 1.57 -0.85 2.60
C ILE A 146 1.58 -0.94 1.08
N VAL A 147 0.50 -0.49 0.45
CA VAL A 147 0.37 -0.48 -1.01
C VAL A 147 0.66 0.91 -1.53
N ILE A 148 1.63 1.02 -2.43
CA ILE A 148 2.09 2.27 -3.03
C ILE A 148 1.57 2.37 -4.46
N GLU A 149 0.76 3.37 -4.76
CA GLU A 149 0.42 3.75 -6.13
C GLU A 149 1.31 4.88 -6.63
N GLU A 150 1.31 5.10 -7.95
CA GLU A 150 1.95 6.25 -8.57
C GLU A 150 0.87 7.20 -9.05
N LEU A 151 0.92 8.44 -8.58
CA LEU A 151 -0.09 9.45 -8.85
C LEU A 151 0.28 10.37 -10.02
N SER A 152 -0.74 10.77 -10.76
CA SER A 152 -0.69 11.95 -11.64
C SER A 152 -0.62 13.24 -10.81
N PHE A 153 -0.14 14.35 -11.39
CA PHE A 153 0.12 15.62 -10.68
C PHE A 153 -1.14 16.31 -10.11
N ASP A 154 -2.32 15.97 -10.60
CA ASP A 154 -3.62 16.50 -10.20
C ASP A 154 -4.20 15.84 -8.94
N ARG A 155 -3.63 14.72 -8.47
CA ARG A 155 -4.09 14.02 -7.27
C ARG A 155 -3.28 14.38 -6.02
N PRO A 156 -3.91 14.43 -4.84
CA PRO A 156 -3.20 14.63 -3.58
C PRO A 156 -2.40 13.38 -3.19
N GLU A 157 -1.16 13.58 -2.72
CA GLU A 157 -0.30 12.50 -2.20
C GLU A 157 -0.63 12.18 -0.74
N ALA A 158 -0.54 10.90 -0.38
CA ALA A 158 -0.52 10.43 1.00
C ALA A 158 0.81 9.75 1.27
N MET A 159 1.59 10.33 2.19
CA MET A 159 2.94 9.84 2.50
C MET A 159 3.03 9.17 3.86
N GLY A 160 1.89 9.01 4.54
CA GLY A 160 1.83 8.44 5.88
C GLY A 160 0.68 7.45 6.06
N ALA A 161 0.82 6.58 7.05
CA ALA A 161 -0.22 5.68 7.50
C ALA A 161 -0.07 5.38 8.99
N ILE A 162 -1.20 5.10 9.64
CA ILE A 162 -1.24 4.47 10.97
C ILE A 162 -1.66 3.01 10.74
N ILE A 163 -0.87 2.07 11.24
CA ILE A 163 -1.09 0.64 11.06
C ILE A 163 -1.16 -0.06 12.40
N VAL A 164 -1.88 -1.17 12.47
CA VAL A 164 -1.67 -2.12 13.57
C VAL A 164 -0.23 -2.64 13.50
N LYS A 165 0.41 -2.80 14.65
CA LYS A 165 1.69 -3.52 14.73
C LYS A 165 1.48 -4.95 14.20
N PRO A 166 2.33 -5.44 13.27
CA PRO A 166 2.27 -6.83 12.85
C PRO A 166 2.31 -7.78 14.05
N GLY A 167 1.64 -8.93 13.94
CA GLY A 167 1.61 -9.93 15.01
C GLY A 167 3.01 -10.48 15.34
N GLN A 168 3.12 -11.36 16.34
CA GLN A 168 4.42 -11.87 16.80
C GLN A 168 5.25 -12.53 15.68
N ASN A 169 4.57 -13.20 14.74
CA ASN A 169 5.18 -13.81 13.56
C ASN A 169 4.92 -13.00 12.27
N GLY A 170 4.23 -11.87 12.41
CA GLY A 170 3.84 -10.99 11.34
C GLY A 170 4.99 -10.17 10.79
N ARG A 171 4.84 -9.76 9.53
CA ARG A 171 5.81 -8.98 8.79
C ARG A 171 5.14 -7.76 8.20
N LEU A 172 5.92 -6.69 8.06
CA LEU A 172 5.50 -5.51 7.32
C LEU A 172 6.12 -5.52 5.93
N TYR A 173 5.28 -5.32 4.92
CA TYR A 173 5.69 -5.21 3.53
C TYR A 173 5.32 -3.86 2.96
N VAL A 174 6.08 -3.41 1.97
CA VAL A 174 5.75 -2.29 1.10
C VAL A 174 5.77 -2.82 -0.32
N ARG A 175 4.70 -2.58 -1.09
CA ARG A 175 4.60 -3.03 -2.47
C ARG A 175 4.03 -1.97 -3.40
N GLY A 176 4.37 -2.03 -4.68
CA GLY A 176 3.64 -1.27 -5.69
C GLY A 176 2.22 -1.83 -5.91
N ALA A 177 1.23 -0.97 -6.19
CA ALA A 177 -0.17 -1.34 -6.43
C ALA A 177 -0.34 -2.37 -7.56
N LYS A 178 0.47 -2.24 -8.62
CA LYS A 178 0.51 -3.19 -9.75
C LYS A 178 1.27 -4.49 -9.45
N SER A 179 1.91 -4.60 -8.28
CA SER A 179 2.62 -5.80 -7.88
C SER A 179 1.64 -6.79 -7.27
N ARG A 180 1.83 -8.09 -7.57
CA ARG A 180 1.07 -9.16 -6.93
C ARG A 180 1.24 -9.07 -5.41
N ALA A 181 0.17 -9.32 -4.66
CA ALA A 181 0.24 -9.39 -3.21
C ALA A 181 1.27 -10.46 -2.80
N PRO A 182 1.99 -10.28 -1.66
CA PRO A 182 2.85 -11.32 -1.13
C PRO A 182 2.03 -12.62 -0.98
N ARG A 183 2.58 -13.73 -1.48
CA ARG A 183 1.97 -15.01 -1.14
C ARG A 183 2.31 -15.31 0.31
N THR A 184 1.27 -15.49 1.11
CA THR A 184 1.36 -15.83 2.54
C THR A 184 1.63 -17.31 2.79
N ASP A 185 1.80 -18.11 1.72
CA ASP A 185 2.24 -19.51 1.79
C ASP A 185 3.77 -19.66 1.93
N LEU A 186 4.52 -18.55 1.89
CA LEU A 186 5.95 -18.52 2.20
C LEU A 186 6.16 -18.58 3.73
N THR A 187 5.75 -19.69 4.33
CA THR A 187 6.18 -20.12 5.67
C THR A 187 7.66 -20.52 5.70
N ASP A 188 8.35 -20.51 4.55
CA ASP A 188 9.79 -20.66 4.52
C ASP A 188 10.46 -19.42 5.11
N ASP A 189 11.16 -19.64 6.23
CA ASP A 189 12.01 -18.72 6.98
C ASP A 189 13.16 -18.08 6.16
N LYS A 190 13.14 -18.17 4.83
CA LYS A 190 14.09 -17.43 4.00
C LYS A 190 13.80 -15.93 4.16
N PRO A 191 14.73 -15.16 4.75
CA PRO A 191 14.56 -13.73 4.84
C PRO A 191 14.60 -13.19 3.41
N ILE A 192 13.48 -12.62 2.96
CA ILE A 192 13.44 -11.76 1.77
C ILE A 192 14.18 -10.47 2.15
N TYR A 193 15.51 -10.54 2.29
CA TYR A 193 16.38 -9.38 2.40
C TYR A 193 16.43 -8.74 1.03
N ALA A 194 15.52 -7.81 0.74
CA ALA A 194 15.53 -7.02 -0.50
C ALA A 194 15.86 -7.82 -1.77
N ALA A 195 15.54 -9.12 -1.78
CA ALA A 195 15.64 -9.93 -2.96
C ALA A 195 14.39 -9.51 -3.72
N THR A 196 14.56 -8.53 -4.60
CA THR A 196 13.70 -8.34 -5.75
C THR A 196 13.54 -9.73 -6.34
N VAL A 197 12.48 -10.47 -5.98
CA VAL A 197 12.18 -11.74 -6.65
C VAL A 197 11.95 -11.28 -8.07
N ALA A 198 12.87 -11.59 -8.98
CA ALA A 198 12.99 -10.92 -10.28
C ALA A 198 11.59 -10.66 -10.88
N GLY A 199 11.14 -9.40 -10.84
CA GLY A 199 9.79 -8.98 -11.26
C GLY A 199 8.76 -8.64 -10.17
N THR A 200 9.06 -8.69 -8.86
CA THR A 200 8.14 -8.21 -7.81
C THR A 200 8.69 -6.98 -7.09
N ASN A 201 7.95 -5.87 -7.15
CA ASN A 201 8.27 -4.66 -6.38
C ASN A 201 7.72 -4.81 -4.96
N ILE A 202 8.23 -5.78 -4.20
CA ILE A 202 7.88 -6.03 -2.81
C ILE A 202 9.14 -5.88 -1.97
N CYS A 203 9.05 -5.05 -0.94
CA CYS A 203 10.11 -4.79 0.01
C CYS A 203 9.62 -5.18 1.41
N ARG A 204 10.41 -5.98 2.12
CA ARG A 204 10.14 -6.29 3.52
C ARG A 204 10.75 -5.20 4.38
N VAL A 205 9.97 -4.68 5.34
CA VAL A 205 10.46 -3.73 6.32
C VAL A 205 10.62 -4.43 7.67
N GLN A 206 11.75 -4.16 8.31
CA GLN A 206 12.11 -4.76 9.58
C GLN A 206 11.47 -3.95 10.72
N THR A 207 10.48 -4.55 11.38
CA THR A 207 9.75 -3.91 12.48
C THR A 207 10.36 -4.19 13.85
N ASP A 208 11.26 -5.17 13.95
CA ASP A 208 11.98 -5.47 15.20
C ASP A 208 13.17 -4.52 15.39
N LEU A 209 12.95 -3.51 16.24
CA LEU A 209 13.97 -2.54 16.66
C LEU A 209 15.22 -3.21 17.25
N ARG A 210 15.12 -4.40 17.85
CA ARG A 210 16.29 -5.09 18.42
C ARG A 210 17.27 -5.51 17.34
N GLN A 211 16.77 -5.97 16.21
CA GLN A 211 17.61 -6.37 15.09
C GLN A 211 18.17 -5.15 14.36
N HIS A 212 17.43 -4.03 14.31
CA HIS A 212 17.95 -2.77 13.76
C HIS A 212 19.20 -2.29 14.54
N HIS A 213 19.15 -2.30 15.87
CA HIS A 213 20.31 -1.95 16.70
C HIS A 213 21.52 -2.89 16.50
N GLN A 214 21.29 -4.17 16.24
CA GLN A 214 22.37 -5.12 15.96
C GLN A 214 23.05 -4.84 14.61
N GLN A 215 22.28 -4.47 13.58
CA GLN A 215 22.83 -4.14 12.26
C GLN A 215 23.60 -2.82 12.27
N VAL A 216 23.09 -1.80 12.97
CA VAL A 216 23.80 -0.51 13.16
C VAL A 216 25.10 -0.71 13.95
N ARG A 217 25.09 -1.51 15.01
CA ARG A 217 26.31 -1.85 15.77
C ARG A 217 27.34 -2.64 14.94
N ALA A 218 26.89 -3.42 13.96
CA ALA A 218 27.77 -4.17 13.07
C ALA A 218 28.43 -3.30 11.98
N GLY A 219 28.19 -1.98 11.95
CA GLY A 219 28.84 -1.06 11.02
C GLY A 219 28.44 -1.25 9.55
N ARG A 220 27.39 -2.04 9.26
CA ARG A 220 26.87 -2.16 7.90
C ARG A 220 26.06 -0.92 7.58
N ARG A 221 26.58 -0.10 6.66
CA ARG A 221 25.80 0.95 6.00
C ARG A 221 24.98 0.29 4.89
N PHE A 222 23.70 0.64 4.82
CA PHE A 222 22.80 0.24 3.73
C PHE A 222 23.14 0.99 2.44
#